data_AF-A0A9E0PDD3-F1
#
_entry.id   AF-A0A9E0PDD3-F1
#
_cell.length_a   1.000
_cell.length_b   1.000
_cell.length_c   1.000
_cell.angle_alpha   90.00
_cell.angle_beta   90.00
_cell.angle_gamma   90.00
#
_symmetry.space_group_name_H-M   'P 1'
#
loop_
_entity.id
_entity.type
_entity.pdbx_description
1 polymer ?
#
loop_
_entity_poly.entity_id
_entity_poly.type
_entity_poly.pdbx_seq_one_letter_code
_entity_poly.pdbx_strand_id
1 'polypeptide(L)' 'MTTPDAPRPPLPPFDLASATEKVRRAEDAWNSRDPEKVALAYTPDSRWRNRSSF' A
#
# COMPACT_ATOMS: atom_id res chain seq x y z
N MET A 1 -9.77 8.90 -18.37
CA MET A 1 -8.52 9.61 -18.08
C MET A 1 -8.16 9.27 -16.64
N THR A 2 -7.14 8.45 -16.42
CA THR A 2 -6.73 8.02 -15.07
C THR A 2 -5.87 9.12 -14.46
N THR A 3 -6.37 9.78 -13.42
CA THR A 3 -5.60 10.78 -12.67
C THR A 3 -4.34 10.10 -12.10
N PRO A 4 -3.13 10.68 -12.23
CA PRO A 4 -1.96 10.11 -11.58
C PRO A 4 -2.17 10.10 -10.07
N ASP A 5 -2.00 8.92 -9.45
CA ASP A 5 -2.06 8.76 -7.98
C ASP A 5 -0.99 9.65 -7.35
N ALA A 6 -1.39 10.46 -6.35
CA ALA A 6 -0.46 11.33 -5.66
C ALA A 6 0.64 10.50 -4.97
N PRO A 7 1.91 10.94 -4.97
CA PRO A 7 2.98 10.17 -4.36
C PRO A 7 2.69 9.97 -2.86
N ARG A 8 2.72 8.69 -2.42
CA ARG A 8 2.47 8.29 -1.03
C ARG A 8 3.80 7.96 -0.34
N PRO A 9 4.42 8.91 0.38
CA PRO A 9 5.63 8.64 1.12
C PRO A 9 5.39 7.61 2.24
N PRO A 10 6.44 6.91 2.68
CA PRO A 10 7.82 6.98 2.19
C PRO A 10 8.00 6.35 0.80
N LEU A 11 8.86 6.98 -0.02
CA LEU A 11 9.21 6.55 -1.39
C LEU A 11 10.58 5.84 -1.40
N PRO A 12 10.82 4.89 -2.33
CA PRO A 12 12.11 4.23 -2.46
C PRO A 12 13.20 5.19 -2.99
N PRO A 13 14.50 4.90 -2.75
CA PRO A 13 15.03 3.78 -1.98
C PRO A 13 14.81 3.98 -0.47
N PHE A 14 14.59 2.87 0.26
CA PHE A 14 14.33 2.90 1.70
C PHE A 14 15.61 2.69 2.52
N ASP A 15 15.71 3.42 3.62
CA ASP A 15 16.53 3.07 4.78
C ASP A 15 15.70 2.29 5.82
N LEU A 16 16.31 1.90 6.95
CA LEU A 16 15.61 1.14 7.99
C LEU A 16 14.41 1.90 8.58
N ALA A 17 14.56 3.21 8.80
CA ALA A 17 13.52 4.03 9.40
C ALA A 17 12.31 4.17 8.47
N SER A 18 12.54 4.53 7.21
CA SER A 18 11.51 4.69 6.19
C SER A 18 10.86 3.37 5.79
N ALA A 19 11.60 2.26 5.76
CA ALA A 19 11.02 0.92 5.57
C ALA A 19 10.09 0.55 6.73
N THR A 20 10.51 0.82 7.97
CA THR A 20 9.69 0.57 9.18
C THR A 20 8.41 1.38 9.15
N GLU A 21 8.50 2.67 8.83
CA GLU A 21 7.34 3.55 8.68
C GLU A 21 6.39 3.05 7.58
N LYS A 22 6.93 2.63 6.43
CA LYS A 22 6.14 2.08 5.32
C LYS A 22 5.31 0.88 5.76
N VAL A 23 5.93 -0.05 6.47
CA VAL A 23 5.26 -1.27 6.95
C VAL A 23 4.22 -0.94 8.01
N ARG A 24 4.51 -0.03 8.95
CA ARG A 24 3.55 0.40 9.97
C ARG A 24 2.29 1.03 9.37
N ARG A 25 2.45 1.93 8.39
CA ARG A 25 1.30 2.53 7.67
C ARG A 25 0.47 1.48 6.93
N ALA A 26 1.11 0.48 6.33
CA ALA A 26 0.39 -0.63 5.71
C ALA A 26 -0.36 -1.46 6.76
N GLU A 27 0.29 -1.82 7.86
CA GLU A 27 -0.32 -2.55 8.98
C GLU A 27 -1.56 -1.82 9.53
N ASP A 28 -1.46 -0.51 9.75
CA ASP A 28 -2.59 0.33 10.21
C ASP A 28 -3.76 0.30 9.22
N ALA A 29 -3.47 0.43 7.92
CA ALA A 29 -4.50 0.35 6.88
C ALA A 29 -5.18 -1.02 6.86
N TRP A 30 -4.43 -2.12 6.94
CA TRP A 30 -5.00 -3.47 6.99
C TRP A 30 -5.79 -3.74 8.28
N ASN A 31 -5.31 -3.26 9.43
CA ASN A 31 -5.99 -3.39 10.73
C ASN A 31 -7.31 -2.61 10.78
N SER A 32 -7.46 -1.54 9.98
CA SER A 32 -8.72 -0.81 9.87
C SER A 32 -9.86 -1.64 9.28
N ARG A 33 -9.55 -2.73 8.55
CA ARG A 33 -10.52 -3.58 7.85
C ARG A 33 -11.42 -2.82 6.87
N ASP A 34 -10.97 -1.65 6.41
CA ASP A 34 -11.64 -0.80 5.43
C ASP A 34 -11.07 -1.09 4.03
N PRO A 35 -11.83 -1.73 3.13
CA PRO A 35 -11.34 -2.11 1.81
C PRO A 35 -10.93 -0.91 0.94
N GLU A 36 -11.62 0.23 1.07
CA GLU A 36 -11.32 1.42 0.28
C GLU A 36 -9.98 2.00 0.70
N LYS A 37 -9.73 2.10 2.02
CA LYS A 37 -8.42 2.54 2.53
C LYS A 37 -7.28 1.62 2.14
N VAL A 38 -7.50 0.30 2.18
CA VAL A 38 -6.47 -0.68 1.79
C VAL A 38 -6.19 -0.60 0.29
N ALA A 39 -7.20 -0.45 -0.55
CA ALA A 39 -7.04 -0.37 -2.00
C ALA A 39 -6.20 0.85 -2.44
N LEU A 40 -6.37 1.99 -1.76
CA LEU A 40 -5.57 3.19 -2.01
C LEU A 40 -4.07 2.98 -1.78
N ALA A 41 -3.65 1.91 -1.09
CA ALA A 41 -2.24 1.57 -0.94
C ALA A 41 -1.57 1.08 -2.25
N TYR A 42 -2.34 0.81 -3.30
CA TYR A 42 -1.88 0.15 -4.52
C TYR A 42 -2.20 0.99 -5.76
N THR A 43 -1.51 0.72 -6.86
CA THR A 43 -1.83 1.36 -8.14
C THR A 43 -3.10 0.72 -8.74
N PRO A 44 -3.86 1.44 -9.59
CA PRO A 44 -5.07 0.87 -10.21
C PRO A 44 -4.83 -0.39 -11.05
N ASP A 45 -3.62 -0.57 -11.55
CA ASP A 45 -3.15 -1.70 -12.36
C ASP A 45 -2.41 -2.77 -11.54
N SER A 46 -2.39 -2.65 -10.21
CA SER A 46 -1.73 -3.61 -9.32
C SER A 46 -2.30 -5.02 -9.48
N ARG A 47 -1.40 -6.00 -9.65
CA ARG A 47 -1.75 -7.42 -9.80
C ARG A 47 -1.45 -8.17 -8.52
N TRP A 48 -2.46 -8.82 -7.94
CA TRP A 48 -2.33 -9.52 -6.66
C TRP A 48 -2.54 -11.03 -6.84
N ARG A 49 -1.83 -11.81 -6.02
CA ARG A 49 -2.13 -13.23 -5.81
C ARG A 49 -2.29 -13.46 -4.32
N ASN A 50 -3.52 -13.67 -3.87
CA ASN A 50 -3.76 -14.05 -2.48
C ASN A 50 -3.52 -15.55 -2.33
N ARG A 51 -2.59 -15.94 -1.45
CA ARG A 51 -2.23 -17.35 -1.18
C ARG A 51 -3.34 -18.18 -0.52
N SER A 52 -4.43 -17.56 -0.08
CA SER A 52 -5.63 -18.28 0.40
C SER A 52 -6.58 -18.69 -0.73
N SER A 53 -6.33 -18.23 -1.95
CA SER A 53 -7.10 -18.58 -3.15
C SER A 53 -6.20 -19.36 -4.09
N PHE A 54 -6.61 -20.59 -4.42
CA PHE A 54 -5.88 -21.51 -5.31
C PHE A 54 -6.51 -21.53 -6.69
#